data_AF-A0A8H3CQB1-F1
#
_entry.id   AF-A0A8H3CQB1-F1
#
_cell.length_a   1.000
_cell.length_b   1.000
_cell.length_c   1.000
_cell.angle_alpha   90.00
_cell.angle_beta   90.00
_cell.angle_gamma   90.00
#
_symmetry.space_group_name_H-M   'P 1'
#
loop_
_entity.id
_entity.type
_entity.pdbx_description
1 polymer ?
#
loop_
_entity_poly.entity_id
_entity_poly.type
_entity_poly.pdbx_seq_one_letter_code
_entity_poly.pdbx_strand_id
1 'polypeptide(L)'
;MINSDAVRLKLKSVAIAPGNRRVGNGYVLRDDLAQIQTEHERMTRSGGKSALESWEKERKQAIAQRKQASQVLSNILGSYQRDEEQIVKDASNVRRSEIERRLGELGWTKEDIPFYWRSTHYIAYTALVNQPKPLTERIWTNIKPKLIPILEANRAENLMAQRLKRKKQRQDRLSELFLEIMDQTTPTLEFQIQLPDPLVPNEGPATTVTFDPPFPSLTCLSNWPLLKNLLEIEATVEEMETRFEDNRTQIQDYIANWITSVQTQFADQLRQDPGLRGEILQPTTVITDNGDPFSNLSDELKLLLRADSLFCLNSGSLYDCPKTYSSILINNGLTGPMSSLSCWEYLGSPPNLNKLVLYPEARAVARMLLLNMGRPNASYIEMNAVRSSFGCGRCYEADMNWEKLVHHYIRHKKLYSDIQEGLSQLAIEGITYNDTHNPDVQPDRPLVRYQSVQAGGALFTHPTGRLEICKLCDKIRVIRGKVALPKPEMMQHLLDVHSIIQPKVNEHYHGVTQKLAGFWGSDAYGFPIF
;
A
#
# COMPACT_ATOMS: atom_id res chain seq x y z
N MET A 1 63.13 -37.80 32.90
CA MET A 1 63.81 -38.23 31.67
C MET A 1 63.19 -39.53 31.17
N ILE A 2 62.19 -39.45 30.29
CA ILE A 2 62.01 -40.37 29.16
C ILE A 2 61.54 -39.44 28.02
N ASN A 3 62.27 -39.52 26.91
CA ASN A 3 62.22 -38.60 25.79
C ASN A 3 61.53 -39.27 24.60
N SER A 4 60.98 -38.39 23.76
CA SER A 4 60.68 -38.50 22.34
C SER A 4 59.53 -39.40 21.82
N ASP A 5 58.81 -38.75 20.89
CA ASP A 5 58.05 -39.31 19.77
C ASP A 5 56.58 -39.66 19.98
N ALA A 6 55.83 -38.65 20.41
CA ALA A 6 54.42 -38.52 20.06
C ALA A 6 54.30 -38.29 18.54
N VAL A 7 54.07 -39.40 17.82
CA VAL A 7 53.76 -39.44 16.39
C VAL A 7 52.62 -38.47 16.09
N ARG A 8 52.98 -37.34 15.49
CA ARG A 8 52.07 -36.33 14.98
C ARG A 8 51.40 -36.87 13.71
N LEU A 9 50.39 -37.72 13.87
CA LEU A 9 49.51 -38.13 12.79
C LEU A 9 48.69 -36.91 12.34
N LYS A 10 49.27 -36.13 11.41
CA LYS A 10 48.50 -35.25 10.53
C LYS A 10 47.62 -36.13 9.65
N LEU A 11 46.49 -36.58 10.20
CA LEU A 11 45.35 -36.96 9.38
C LEU A 11 44.82 -35.67 8.77
N LYS A 12 45.39 -35.27 7.63
CA LYS A 12 44.60 -34.51 6.65
C LYS A 12 43.43 -35.42 6.32
N SER A 13 42.30 -35.25 6.99
CA SER A 13 41.03 -35.73 6.46
C SER A 13 40.75 -34.88 5.22
N VAL A 14 41.39 -35.22 4.11
CA VAL A 14 40.76 -35.03 2.82
C VAL A 14 39.45 -35.77 2.99
N ALA A 15 38.36 -35.01 3.07
CA ALA A 15 37.04 -35.59 3.10
C ALA A 15 36.96 -36.53 1.90
N ILE A 16 37.04 -37.84 2.14
CA ILE A 16 36.58 -38.85 1.20
C ILE A 16 35.06 -38.81 1.30
N ALA A 17 34.49 -37.64 1.04
CA ALA A 17 33.08 -37.45 0.80
C ALA A 17 32.96 -37.55 -0.73
N PRO A 18 32.22 -38.53 -1.27
CA PRO A 18 31.78 -38.45 -2.65
C PRO A 18 30.99 -37.15 -2.80
N GLY A 19 31.38 -36.33 -3.76
CA GLY A 19 30.68 -35.10 -4.08
C GLY A 19 29.21 -35.38 -4.43
N ASN A 20 28.34 -34.63 -3.77
CA ASN A 20 26.95 -34.34 -4.15
C ASN A 20 25.92 -35.48 -4.19
N ARG A 21 24.97 -35.36 -3.25
CA ARG A 21 23.52 -35.66 -3.36
C ARG A 21 23.11 -37.14 -3.45
N ARG A 22 22.87 -37.73 -2.27
CA ARG A 22 21.55 -38.21 -1.82
C ARG A 22 21.62 -38.47 -0.31
N VAL A 23 20.94 -37.63 0.47
CA VAL A 23 20.75 -37.82 1.91
C VAL A 23 19.70 -38.92 2.06
N GLY A 24 20.13 -40.17 2.16
CA GLY A 24 19.21 -41.29 2.34
C GLY A 24 19.82 -42.60 1.87
N ASN A 25 20.02 -43.51 2.83
CA ASN A 25 20.55 -44.87 2.71
C ASN A 25 22.08 -44.94 2.64
N GLY A 26 22.67 -45.48 3.71
CA GLY A 26 24.11 -45.53 3.94
C GLY A 26 24.89 -46.25 2.84
N TYR A 27 26.19 -45.96 2.80
CA TYR A 27 27.12 -46.54 1.84
C TYR A 27 27.66 -47.87 2.37
N VAL A 28 27.75 -48.87 1.49
CA VAL A 28 28.44 -50.15 1.74
C VAL A 28 29.50 -50.34 0.66
N LEU A 29 30.66 -50.88 1.02
CA LEU A 29 31.68 -51.25 0.05
C LEU A 29 31.12 -52.36 -0.86
N ARG A 30 31.36 -52.27 -2.17
CA ARG A 30 30.86 -53.24 -3.14
C ARG A 30 31.31 -54.67 -2.80
N ASP A 31 32.55 -54.82 -2.36
CA ASP A 31 33.13 -56.10 -1.98
C ASP A 31 32.47 -56.68 -0.72
N ASP A 32 32.18 -55.84 0.28
CA ASP A 32 31.45 -56.24 1.49
C ASP A 32 30.04 -56.72 1.17
N LEU A 33 29.33 -56.02 0.26
CA LEU A 33 27.99 -56.41 -0.17
C LEU A 33 28.01 -57.76 -0.90
N ALA A 34 28.95 -57.96 -1.83
CA ALA A 34 29.11 -59.20 -2.57
C ALA A 34 29.44 -60.38 -1.63
N GLN A 35 30.29 -60.14 -0.63
CA GLN A 35 30.64 -61.13 0.38
C GLN A 35 29.43 -61.52 1.24
N ILE A 36 28.63 -60.54 1.67
CA ILE A 36 27.42 -60.77 2.48
C ILE A 36 26.37 -61.56 1.68
N GLN A 37 26.18 -61.23 0.40
CA GLN A 37 25.25 -61.92 -0.50
C GLN A 37 25.66 -63.39 -0.70
N THR A 38 26.94 -63.63 -1.01
CA THR A 38 27.49 -64.98 -1.20
C THR A 38 27.29 -65.84 0.06
N GLU A 39 27.56 -65.27 1.23
CA GLU A 39 27.44 -65.97 2.51
C GLU A 39 25.97 -66.25 2.87
N HIS A 40 25.06 -65.31 2.62
CA HIS A 40 23.62 -65.50 2.81
C HIS A 40 23.07 -66.64 1.93
N GLU A 41 23.45 -66.67 0.65
CA GLU A 41 23.07 -67.75 -0.29
C GLU A 41 23.62 -69.11 0.13
N ARG A 42 24.84 -69.15 0.66
CA ARG A 42 25.46 -70.38 1.19
C ARG A 42 24.65 -70.91 2.38
N MET A 43 24.31 -70.05 3.33
CA MET A 43 23.54 -70.43 4.52
C MET A 43 22.11 -70.84 4.16
N THR A 44 21.49 -70.20 3.17
CA THR A 44 20.17 -70.56 2.64
C THR A 44 20.15 -71.96 2.00
N ARG A 45 21.23 -72.33 1.29
CA ARG A 45 21.33 -73.64 0.60
C ARG A 45 21.74 -74.81 1.49
N SER A 46 22.51 -74.56 2.57
CA SER A 46 23.20 -75.63 3.31
C SER A 46 22.93 -75.70 4.82
N GLY A 47 22.43 -74.64 5.45
CA GLY A 47 22.32 -74.55 6.92
C GLY A 47 20.95 -74.94 7.51
N GLY A 48 19.91 -75.08 6.69
CA GLY A 48 18.53 -75.16 7.18
C GLY A 48 18.05 -73.85 7.82
N LYS A 49 16.74 -73.74 8.08
CA LYS A 49 16.10 -72.50 8.53
C LYS A 49 16.71 -71.92 9.82
N SER A 50 17.02 -72.78 10.78
CA SER A 50 17.57 -72.37 12.08
C SER A 50 18.99 -71.80 11.99
N ALA A 51 19.85 -72.28 11.08
CA ALA A 51 21.21 -71.76 10.95
C ALA A 51 21.24 -70.41 10.23
N LEU A 52 20.33 -70.19 9.26
CA LEU A 52 20.16 -68.90 8.60
C LEU A 52 19.68 -67.84 9.61
N GLU A 53 18.68 -68.17 10.43
CA GLU A 53 18.19 -67.28 11.50
C GLU A 53 19.29 -66.93 12.52
N SER A 54 20.13 -67.91 12.90
CA SER A 54 21.27 -67.65 13.80
C SER A 54 22.30 -66.71 13.16
N TRP A 55 22.67 -66.96 11.91
CA TRP A 55 23.64 -66.13 11.17
C TRP A 55 23.14 -64.70 10.97
N GLU A 56 21.86 -64.52 10.62
CA GLU A 56 21.26 -63.19 10.50
C GLU A 56 21.29 -62.45 11.84
N LYS A 57 20.98 -63.15 12.94
CA LYS A 57 21.01 -62.58 14.28
C LYS A 57 22.42 -62.15 14.67
N GLU A 58 23.41 -63.00 14.43
CA GLU A 58 24.83 -62.69 14.67
C GLU A 58 25.30 -61.49 13.82
N ARG A 59 24.89 -61.41 12.55
CA ARG A 59 25.25 -60.26 11.69
C ARG A 59 24.56 -58.98 12.10
N LYS A 60 23.26 -59.02 12.43
CA LYS A 60 22.53 -57.87 12.99
C LYS A 60 23.21 -57.38 14.27
N GLN A 61 23.64 -58.30 15.14
CA GLN A 61 24.38 -57.97 16.36
C GLN A 61 25.75 -57.34 16.04
N ALA A 62 26.52 -57.90 15.10
CA ALA A 62 27.81 -57.34 14.69
C ALA A 62 27.68 -55.93 14.08
N ILE A 63 26.64 -55.69 13.26
CA ILE A 63 26.35 -54.35 12.70
C ILE A 63 25.95 -53.38 13.81
N ALA A 64 25.11 -53.80 14.76
CA ALA A 64 24.72 -52.99 15.90
C ALA A 64 25.94 -52.59 16.75
N GLN A 65 26.85 -53.53 17.02
CA GLN A 65 28.11 -53.27 17.71
C GLN A 65 29.01 -52.30 16.94
N ARG A 66 29.15 -52.47 15.62
CA ARG A 66 29.90 -51.52 14.78
C ARG A 66 29.29 -50.13 14.79
N LYS A 67 27.96 -50.01 14.73
CA LYS A 67 27.27 -48.72 14.78
C LYS A 67 27.48 -48.03 16.14
N GLN A 68 27.41 -48.78 17.24
CA GLN A 68 27.73 -48.25 18.57
C GLN A 68 29.18 -47.77 18.64
N ALA A 69 30.14 -48.57 18.16
CA ALA A 69 31.55 -48.18 18.13
C ALA A 69 31.81 -46.94 17.24
N SER A 70 31.20 -46.88 16.04
CA SER A 70 31.29 -45.72 15.15
C SER A 70 30.71 -44.46 15.76
N GLN A 71 29.60 -44.56 16.50
CA GLN A 71 29.01 -43.41 17.19
C GLN A 71 29.98 -42.85 18.25
N VAL A 72 30.65 -43.73 19.00
CA VAL A 72 31.68 -43.31 19.96
C VAL A 72 32.83 -42.60 19.25
N LEU A 73 33.33 -43.15 18.14
CA LEU A 73 34.39 -42.51 17.34
C LEU A 73 33.96 -41.16 16.76
N SER A 74 32.74 -41.05 16.22
CA SER A 74 32.20 -39.78 15.71
C SER A 74 32.07 -38.74 16.81
N ASN A 75 31.65 -39.13 18.01
CA ASN A 75 31.57 -38.23 19.15
C ASN A 75 32.96 -37.71 19.56
N ILE A 76 33.96 -38.59 19.58
CA ILE A 76 35.36 -38.25 19.90
C ILE A 76 35.97 -37.33 18.82
N LEU A 77 35.80 -37.65 17.54
CA LEU A 77 36.29 -36.80 16.45
C LEU A 77 35.60 -35.42 16.47
N GLY A 78 34.29 -35.41 16.72
CA GLY A 78 33.54 -34.17 16.88
C GLY A 78 33.98 -33.36 18.11
N SER A 79 34.40 -34.00 19.21
CA SER A 79 34.97 -33.27 20.35
C SER A 79 36.33 -32.68 20.02
N TYR A 80 37.23 -33.43 19.36
CA TYR A 80 38.53 -32.89 18.93
C TYR A 80 38.39 -31.69 17.99
N GLN A 81 37.46 -31.72 17.04
CA GLN A 81 37.20 -30.58 16.15
C GLN A 81 36.72 -29.36 16.92
N ARG A 82 35.77 -29.53 17.86
CA ARG A 82 35.31 -28.44 18.72
C ARG A 82 36.44 -27.89 19.60
N ASP A 83 37.29 -28.76 20.14
CA ASP A 83 38.44 -28.35 20.95
C ASP A 83 39.43 -27.53 20.11
N GLU A 84 39.72 -27.94 18.87
CA GLU A 84 40.59 -27.19 17.95
C GLU A 84 39.99 -25.84 17.56
N GLU A 85 38.71 -25.80 17.22
CA GLU A 85 37.97 -24.56 16.93
C GLU A 85 37.97 -23.61 18.13
N GLN A 86 37.77 -24.16 19.33
CA GLN A 86 37.78 -23.40 20.58
C GLN A 86 39.17 -22.81 20.85
N ILE A 87 40.25 -23.57 20.66
CA ILE A 87 41.63 -23.08 20.79
C ILE A 87 41.90 -21.91 19.82
N VAL A 88 41.49 -22.06 18.55
CA VAL A 88 41.65 -21.01 17.53
C VAL A 88 40.86 -19.75 17.89
N LYS A 89 39.64 -19.93 18.40
CA LYS A 89 38.77 -18.84 18.84
C LYS A 89 39.33 -18.13 20.07
N ASP A 90 39.83 -18.87 21.05
CA ASP A 90 40.42 -18.33 22.26
C ASP A 90 41.69 -17.55 21.96
N ALA A 91 42.57 -18.07 21.10
CA ALA A 91 43.76 -17.35 20.63
C ALA A 91 43.40 -16.03 19.91
N SER A 92 42.36 -16.05 19.08
CA SER A 92 41.84 -14.85 18.42
C SER A 92 41.23 -13.85 19.40
N ASN A 93 40.52 -14.32 20.44
CA ASN A 93 39.94 -13.47 21.47
C ASN A 93 41.01 -12.80 22.33
N VAL A 94 42.03 -13.56 22.77
CA VAL A 94 43.18 -13.00 23.51
C VAL A 94 43.87 -11.91 22.70
N ARG A 95 44.10 -12.16 21.40
CA ARG A 95 44.65 -11.14 20.49
C ARG A 95 43.75 -9.91 20.42
N ARG A 96 42.44 -10.08 20.24
CA ARG A 96 41.48 -8.97 20.15
C ARG A 96 41.53 -8.12 21.42
N SER A 97 41.42 -8.74 22.59
CA SER A 97 41.46 -8.01 23.86
C SER A 97 42.76 -7.22 24.04
N GLU A 98 43.90 -7.78 23.62
CA GLU A 98 45.17 -7.05 23.67
C GLU A 98 45.23 -5.88 22.67
N ILE A 99 44.66 -6.05 21.46
CA ILE A 99 44.53 -4.95 20.49
C ILE A 99 43.62 -3.85 21.04
N GLU A 100 42.44 -4.20 21.57
CA GLU A 100 41.49 -3.24 22.15
C GLU A 100 42.11 -2.51 23.36
N ARG A 101 42.87 -3.21 24.21
CA ARG A 101 43.61 -2.62 25.32
C ARG A 101 44.61 -1.56 24.84
N ARG A 102 45.44 -1.90 23.85
CA ARG A 102 46.43 -0.96 23.27
C ARG A 102 45.79 0.19 22.50
N LEU A 103 44.63 -0.03 21.87
CA LEU A 103 43.84 1.05 21.28
C LEU A 103 43.29 1.98 22.36
N GLY A 104 42.85 1.44 23.50
CA GLY A 104 42.45 2.20 24.69
C GLY A 104 43.58 3.10 25.20
N GLU A 105 44.81 2.58 25.28
CA GLU A 105 46.01 3.38 25.63
C GLU A 105 46.30 4.52 24.65
N LEU A 106 45.85 4.40 23.40
CA LEU A 106 45.95 5.44 22.36
C LEU A 106 44.75 6.39 22.35
N GLY A 107 43.81 6.28 23.31
CA GLY A 107 42.64 7.14 23.43
C GLY A 107 41.42 6.70 22.61
N TRP A 108 41.40 5.47 22.10
CA TRP A 108 40.20 4.90 21.48
C TRP A 108 39.23 4.37 22.53
N THR A 109 37.96 4.71 22.40
CA THR A 109 36.92 4.30 23.34
C THR A 109 36.25 3.00 22.91
N LYS A 110 35.52 2.36 23.82
CA LYS A 110 34.76 1.14 23.51
C LYS A 110 33.61 1.40 22.55
N GLU A 111 33.23 2.66 22.35
CA GLU A 111 32.19 3.12 21.44
C GLU A 111 32.73 3.36 20.01
N ASP A 112 34.05 3.50 19.84
CA ASP A 112 34.69 3.68 18.54
C ASP A 112 34.99 2.36 17.81
N ILE A 113 35.00 1.25 18.56
CA ILE A 113 35.40 -0.08 18.12
C ILE A 113 34.24 -0.94 17.54
N PRO A 114 32.97 -0.77 17.94
CA PRO A 114 31.86 -1.53 17.36
C PRO A 114 31.65 -1.11 15.91
N PHE A 115 31.72 -2.09 15.01
CA PHE A 115 31.45 -1.91 13.59
C PHE A 115 30.11 -2.55 13.22
N TYR A 116 29.39 -1.92 12.31
CA TYR A 116 28.25 -2.56 11.67
C TYR A 116 28.71 -3.71 10.77
N TRP A 117 28.13 -4.91 10.92
CA TRP A 117 28.60 -6.13 10.24
C TRP A 117 28.57 -6.08 8.71
N ARG A 118 27.81 -5.16 8.10
CA ARG A 118 27.81 -4.93 6.64
C ARG A 118 28.74 -3.79 6.19
N SER A 119 29.39 -3.09 7.11
CA SER A 119 30.36 -2.04 6.76
C SER A 119 31.58 -2.68 6.09
N THR A 120 32.10 -2.06 5.03
CA THR A 120 33.37 -2.48 4.41
C THR A 120 34.53 -2.40 5.39
N HIS A 121 34.45 -1.48 6.36
CA HIS A 121 35.40 -1.32 7.46
C HIS A 121 35.36 -2.49 8.46
N TYR A 122 34.21 -3.15 8.65
CA TYR A 122 34.09 -4.35 9.49
C TYR A 122 34.94 -5.51 8.94
N ILE A 123 34.88 -5.75 7.64
CA ILE A 123 35.65 -6.83 6.99
C ILE A 123 37.15 -6.56 7.14
N ALA A 124 37.58 -5.32 6.88
CA ALA A 124 38.98 -4.92 7.01
C ALA A 124 39.47 -5.01 8.48
N TYR A 125 38.65 -4.56 9.43
CA TYR A 125 38.94 -4.65 10.86
C TYR A 125 39.08 -6.11 11.33
N THR A 126 38.08 -6.94 11.04
CA THR A 126 38.07 -8.35 11.46
C THR A 126 39.22 -9.14 10.86
N ALA A 127 39.62 -8.85 9.62
CA ALA A 127 40.79 -9.47 8.99
C ALA A 127 42.11 -9.18 9.74
N LEU A 128 42.24 -8.00 10.36
CA LEU A 128 43.45 -7.62 11.11
C LEU A 128 43.41 -8.11 12.57
N VAL A 129 42.22 -8.13 13.17
CA VAL A 129 42.02 -8.37 14.60
C VAL A 129 41.76 -9.84 14.92
N ASN A 130 41.00 -10.58 14.11
CA ASN A 130 40.60 -11.96 14.39
C ASN A 130 41.58 -13.01 13.86
N GLN A 131 42.88 -12.73 13.95
CA GLN A 131 43.92 -13.67 13.56
C GLN A 131 44.27 -14.58 14.75
N PRO A 132 44.40 -15.91 14.57
CA PRO A 132 44.74 -16.84 15.65
C PRO A 132 46.25 -16.84 15.94
N LYS A 133 46.84 -15.66 16.14
CA LYS A 133 48.27 -15.47 16.39
C LYS A 133 48.48 -14.45 17.51
N PRO A 134 49.36 -14.72 18.48
CA PRO A 134 49.68 -13.75 19.54
C PRO A 134 50.07 -12.39 18.98
N LEU A 135 49.67 -11.31 19.67
CA LEU A 135 50.08 -9.96 19.30
C LEU A 135 51.49 -9.70 19.83
N THR A 136 52.48 -9.66 18.94
CA THR A 136 53.85 -9.25 19.28
C THR A 136 54.07 -7.78 18.93
N GLU A 137 55.10 -7.13 19.50
CA GLU A 137 55.43 -5.73 19.17
C GLU A 137 55.62 -5.49 17.68
N ARG A 138 56.31 -6.41 16.98
CA ARG A 138 56.49 -6.32 15.53
C ARG A 138 55.15 -6.36 14.78
N ILE A 139 54.22 -7.22 15.20
CA ILE A 139 52.90 -7.32 14.58
C ILE A 139 52.10 -6.06 14.89
N TRP A 140 52.13 -5.58 16.13
CA TRP A 140 51.47 -4.34 16.55
C TRP A 140 51.93 -3.14 15.71
N THR A 141 53.24 -2.94 15.55
CA THR A 141 53.82 -1.88 14.71
C THR A 141 53.35 -1.94 13.26
N ASN A 142 53.11 -3.15 12.73
CA ASN A 142 52.63 -3.34 11.35
C ASN A 142 51.12 -3.15 11.17
N ILE A 143 50.31 -3.51 12.18
CA ILE A 143 48.84 -3.42 12.08
C ILE A 143 48.31 -2.06 12.52
N LYS A 144 48.96 -1.39 13.48
CA LYS A 144 48.55 -0.07 14.00
C LYS A 144 48.27 0.94 12.88
N PRO A 145 49.19 1.22 11.92
CA PRO A 145 48.93 2.20 10.86
C PRO A 145 47.80 1.80 9.90
N LYS A 146 47.39 0.52 9.87
CA LYS A 146 46.23 0.06 9.09
C LYS A 146 44.92 0.13 9.87
N LEU A 147 44.98 -0.08 11.19
CA LEU A 147 43.83 -0.03 12.08
C LEU A 147 43.34 1.41 12.30
N ILE A 148 44.24 2.38 12.45
CA ILE A 148 43.87 3.77 12.75
C ILE A 148 42.91 4.36 11.71
N PRO A 149 43.19 4.31 10.38
CA PRO A 149 42.25 4.86 9.39
C PRO A 149 40.88 4.17 9.38
N ILE A 150 40.83 2.87 9.68
CA ILE A 150 39.59 2.10 9.76
C ILE A 150 38.74 2.57 10.95
N LEU A 151 39.38 2.83 12.10
CA LEU A 151 38.72 3.31 13.32
C LEU A 151 38.27 4.77 13.17
N GLU A 152 39.06 5.63 12.51
CA GLU A 152 38.67 7.01 12.21
C GLU A 152 37.42 7.07 11.32
N ALA A 153 37.38 6.23 10.28
CA ALA A 153 36.20 6.10 9.42
C ALA A 153 34.97 5.62 10.21
N ASN A 154 35.13 4.60 11.06
CA ASN A 154 34.04 4.08 11.89
C ASN A 154 33.53 5.10 12.90
N ARG A 155 34.43 5.87 13.53
CA ARG A 155 34.06 6.97 14.43
C ARG A 155 33.22 8.02 13.69
N ALA A 156 33.62 8.40 12.47
CA ALA A 156 32.85 9.34 11.66
C ALA A 156 31.46 8.79 11.28
N GLU A 157 31.38 7.53 10.85
CA GLU A 157 30.11 6.84 10.56
C GLU A 157 29.20 6.77 11.79
N ASN A 158 29.73 6.39 12.95
CA ASN A 158 28.99 6.32 14.20
C ASN A 158 28.47 7.70 14.63
N LEU A 159 29.29 8.74 14.54
CA LEU A 159 28.87 10.12 14.84
C LEU A 159 27.75 10.57 13.91
N MET A 160 27.83 10.25 12.61
CA MET A 160 26.77 10.56 11.64
C MET A 160 25.49 9.77 11.94
N ALA A 161 25.59 8.47 12.22
CA ALA A 161 24.45 7.64 12.58
C ALA A 161 23.77 8.12 13.87
N GLN A 162 24.54 8.54 14.88
CA GLN A 162 24.00 9.14 16.11
C GLN A 162 23.29 10.47 15.83
N ARG A 163 23.86 11.34 14.96
CA ARG A 163 23.21 12.59 14.53
C ARG A 163 21.89 12.32 13.81
N LEU A 164 21.87 11.37 12.88
CA LEU A 164 20.66 10.97 12.16
C LEU A 164 19.62 10.36 13.11
N LYS A 165 20.05 9.52 14.06
CA LYS A 165 19.16 8.95 15.08
C LYS A 165 18.52 10.04 15.93
N ARG A 166 19.30 11.01 16.43
CA ARG A 166 18.77 12.14 17.21
C ARG A 166 17.80 12.99 16.39
N LYS A 167 18.14 13.27 15.12
CA LYS A 167 17.24 13.97 14.19
C LYS A 167 15.92 13.22 14.03
N LYS A 168 15.96 11.91 13.80
CA LYS A 168 14.77 11.08 13.67
C LYS A 168 13.94 11.07 14.95
N GLN A 169 14.55 10.93 16.12
CA GLN A 169 13.85 10.98 17.41
C GLN A 169 13.13 12.32 17.61
N ARG A 170 13.77 13.46 17.27
CA ARG A 170 13.12 14.78 17.32
C ARG A 170 11.96 14.88 16.33
N GLN A 171 12.13 14.38 15.11
CA GLN A 171 11.09 14.36 14.09
C GLN A 171 9.88 13.54 14.53
N ASP A 172 10.11 12.33 15.04
CA ASP A 172 9.06 11.43 15.54
C ASP A 172 8.32 12.09 16.72
N ARG A 173 9.03 12.70 17.68
CA ARG A 173 8.41 13.42 18.81
C ARG A 173 7.61 14.65 18.37
N LEU A 174 8.14 15.43 17.43
CA LEU A 174 7.44 16.60 16.89
C LEU A 174 6.14 16.20 16.20
N SER A 175 6.14 15.07 15.48
CA SER A 175 4.94 14.50 14.87
C SER A 175 3.88 14.12 15.91
N GLU A 176 4.27 13.52 17.04
CA GLU A 176 3.37 13.23 18.15
C GLU A 176 2.73 14.51 18.71
N LEU A 177 3.51 15.56 18.93
CA LEU A 177 3.00 16.84 19.44
C LEU A 177 2.00 17.50 18.48
N PHE A 178 2.21 17.39 17.16
CA PHE A 178 1.23 17.87 16.17
C PHE A 178 -0.05 17.03 16.15
N LEU A 179 0.05 15.71 16.33
CA LEU A 179 -1.13 14.85 16.47
C LEU A 179 -1.94 15.22 17.72
N GLU A 180 -1.28 15.50 18.84
CA GLU A 180 -1.96 15.98 20.06
C GLU A 180 -2.71 17.30 19.81
N ILE A 181 -2.12 18.24 19.08
CA ILE A 181 -2.81 19.49 18.72
C ILE A 181 -4.00 19.21 17.80
N MET A 182 -3.83 18.35 16.79
CA MET A 182 -4.91 17.97 15.87
C MET A 182 -6.11 17.39 16.64
N ASP A 183 -5.88 16.45 17.54
CA ASP A 183 -6.93 15.81 18.34
C ASP A 183 -7.68 16.84 19.22
N GLN A 184 -6.98 17.86 19.71
CA GLN A 184 -7.56 18.92 20.55
C GLN A 184 -8.30 20.01 19.75
N THR A 185 -7.88 20.30 18.52
CA THR A 185 -8.31 21.50 17.79
C THR A 185 -9.22 21.21 16.60
N THR A 186 -9.14 20.02 16.03
CA THR A 186 -9.90 19.61 14.83
C THR A 186 -10.55 18.25 15.04
N PRO A 187 -11.50 18.12 16.00
CA PRO A 187 -12.17 16.85 16.23
C PRO A 187 -12.90 16.39 14.98
N THR A 188 -12.76 15.11 14.66
CA THR A 188 -13.53 14.45 13.59
C THR A 188 -15.02 14.59 13.87
N LEU A 189 -15.77 15.09 12.90
CA LEU A 189 -17.23 15.14 12.96
C LEU A 189 -17.76 13.73 12.68
N GLU A 190 -18.49 13.15 13.63
CA GLU A 190 -19.05 11.80 13.53
C GLU A 190 -20.57 11.83 13.77
N PHE A 191 -21.35 11.18 12.89
CA PHE A 191 -22.79 11.02 13.08
C PHE A 191 -23.33 9.76 12.38
N GLN A 192 -24.53 9.35 12.75
CA GLN A 192 -25.22 8.18 12.17
C GLN A 192 -26.14 8.63 11.05
N ILE A 193 -26.12 7.89 9.94
CA ILE A 193 -27.11 8.04 8.89
C ILE A 193 -27.82 6.72 8.62
N GLN A 194 -29.05 6.80 8.12
CA GLN A 194 -29.78 5.67 7.63
C GLN A 194 -29.54 5.49 6.13
N LEU A 195 -29.04 4.32 5.75
CA LEU A 195 -28.84 4.01 4.35
C LEU A 195 -30.17 3.79 3.63
N PRO A 196 -30.31 4.21 2.36
CA PRO A 196 -31.48 3.87 1.55
C PRO A 196 -31.53 2.35 1.32
N ASP A 197 -32.58 1.67 1.76
CA ASP A 197 -32.84 0.27 1.40
C ASP A 197 -33.78 0.23 0.18
N PRO A 198 -33.38 -0.41 -0.94
CA PRO A 198 -34.24 -0.54 -2.13
C PRO A 198 -35.51 -1.37 -1.90
N LEU A 199 -35.54 -2.21 -0.85
CA LEU A 199 -36.64 -3.13 -0.56
C LEU A 199 -37.63 -2.55 0.45
N VAL A 200 -37.19 -1.68 1.37
CA VAL A 200 -38.04 -1.08 2.40
C VAL A 200 -37.65 0.38 2.67
N PRO A 201 -38.50 1.36 2.31
CA PRO A 201 -38.27 2.75 2.68
C PRO A 201 -38.23 2.90 4.21
N ASN A 202 -37.15 3.50 4.76
CA ASN A 202 -36.94 3.84 6.18
C ASN A 202 -36.50 2.73 7.15
N GLU A 203 -36.12 1.53 6.68
CA GLU A 203 -35.56 0.46 7.55
C GLU A 203 -34.13 0.03 7.17
N GLY A 204 -33.41 0.85 6.41
CA GLY A 204 -32.02 0.53 6.04
C GLY A 204 -31.07 0.54 7.24
N PRO A 205 -29.90 -0.14 7.14
CA PRO A 205 -28.92 -0.19 8.20
C PRO A 205 -28.37 1.21 8.52
N ALA A 206 -28.22 1.49 9.81
CA ALA A 206 -27.49 2.66 10.27
C ALA A 206 -26.00 2.49 9.97
N THR A 207 -25.35 3.56 9.49
CA THR A 207 -23.89 3.60 9.36
C THR A 207 -23.35 4.89 9.97
N THR A 208 -22.23 4.76 10.68
CA THR A 208 -21.42 5.89 11.09
C THR A 208 -20.75 6.51 9.87
N VAL A 209 -20.81 7.83 9.78
CA VAL A 209 -20.04 8.62 8.81
C VAL A 209 -19.16 9.61 9.54
N THR A 210 -17.98 9.86 8.98
CA THR A 210 -17.00 10.78 9.56
C THR A 210 -16.59 11.85 8.55
N PHE A 211 -16.27 13.02 9.08
CA PHE A 211 -15.60 14.09 8.35
C PHE A 211 -14.41 14.59 9.15
N ASP A 212 -13.22 14.45 8.56
CA ASP A 212 -11.98 14.97 9.12
C ASP A 212 -11.76 16.40 8.61
N PRO A 213 -11.73 17.41 9.51
CA PRO A 213 -11.42 18.78 9.13
C PRO A 213 -10.01 18.90 8.52
N PRO A 214 -9.73 19.99 7.78
CA PRO A 214 -8.39 20.20 7.23
C PRO A 214 -7.36 20.35 8.36
N PHE A 215 -6.20 19.71 8.21
CA PHE A 215 -5.04 19.87 9.07
C PHE A 215 -3.77 19.95 8.20
N PRO A 216 -2.80 20.84 8.51
CA PRO A 216 -1.61 21.00 7.70
C PRO A 216 -0.74 19.74 7.69
N SER A 217 -0.32 19.30 6.51
CA SER A 217 0.62 18.19 6.35
C SER A 217 2.04 18.57 6.86
N LEU A 218 2.92 17.58 7.07
CA LEU A 218 4.34 17.88 7.36
C LEU A 218 4.99 18.76 6.31
N THR A 219 4.60 18.61 5.05
CA THR A 219 5.12 19.44 3.97
C THR A 219 4.72 20.89 4.16
N CYS A 220 3.49 21.17 4.60
CA CYS A 220 3.06 22.51 4.98
C CYS A 220 3.83 23.02 6.21
N LEU A 221 3.86 22.22 7.27
CA LEU A 221 4.46 22.58 8.56
C LEU A 221 5.97 22.83 8.45
N SER A 222 6.71 22.00 7.70
CA SER A 222 8.17 22.13 7.52
C SER A 222 8.59 23.43 6.83
N ASN A 223 7.68 24.09 6.13
CA ASN A 223 7.91 25.40 5.53
C ASN A 223 7.75 26.56 6.52
N TRP A 224 7.17 26.32 7.70
CA TRP A 224 7.01 27.35 8.71
C TRP A 224 8.36 27.66 9.37
N PRO A 225 8.75 28.95 9.47
CA PRO A 225 10.02 29.35 10.06
C PRO A 225 10.24 28.79 11.47
N LEU A 226 9.16 28.70 12.25
CA LEU A 226 9.17 28.21 13.63
C LEU A 226 9.65 26.74 13.71
N LEU A 227 9.19 25.85 12.82
CA LEU A 227 9.60 24.44 12.82
C LEU A 227 11.07 24.24 12.44
N LYS A 228 11.62 25.10 11.58
CA LYS A 228 13.03 25.00 11.18
C LYS A 228 13.95 25.14 12.40
N ASN A 229 13.59 26.01 13.34
CA ASN A 229 14.35 26.22 14.58
C ASN A 229 14.21 25.06 15.57
N LEU A 230 13.10 24.32 15.55
CA LEU A 230 12.87 23.16 16.41
C LEU A 230 13.71 21.94 15.99
N LEU A 231 14.10 21.84 14.71
CA LEU A 231 14.81 20.69 14.16
C LEU A 231 16.35 20.83 14.14
N GLU A 232 16.89 21.79 14.89
CA GLU A 232 18.32 22.06 15.01
C GLU A 232 19.14 20.77 15.28
N ILE A 233 20.29 20.61 14.61
CA ILE A 233 21.05 19.34 14.58
C ILE A 233 21.59 18.95 15.96
N GLU A 234 21.94 19.94 16.77
CA GLU A 234 22.59 19.76 18.08
C GLU A 234 21.63 19.68 19.26
N ALA A 235 20.37 20.09 19.08
CA ALA A 235 19.37 20.06 20.15
C ALA A 235 19.01 18.62 20.57
N THR A 236 18.78 18.42 21.86
CA THR A 236 18.17 17.21 22.42
C THR A 236 16.67 17.15 22.12
N VAL A 237 16.02 16.02 22.42
CA VAL A 237 14.56 15.91 22.24
C VAL A 237 13.85 16.79 23.27
N GLU A 238 14.37 16.84 24.49
CA GLU A 238 13.86 17.59 25.62
C GLU A 238 13.96 19.11 25.38
N GLU A 239 15.08 19.58 24.82
CA GLU A 239 15.24 20.98 24.42
C GLU A 239 14.28 21.36 23.28
N MET A 240 14.09 20.47 22.30
CA MET A 240 13.14 20.69 21.21
C MET A 240 11.71 20.78 21.74
N GLU A 241 11.32 19.86 22.63
CA GLU A 241 9.99 19.83 23.23
C GLU A 241 9.74 21.07 24.11
N THR A 242 10.70 21.48 24.93
CA THR A 242 10.59 22.72 25.70
C THR A 242 10.33 23.93 24.79
N ARG A 243 11.11 24.06 23.70
CA ARG A 243 10.88 25.12 22.70
C ARG A 243 9.53 25.00 22.02
N PHE A 244 9.04 23.78 21.78
CA PHE A 244 7.71 23.57 21.22
C PHE A 244 6.63 24.07 22.19
N GLU A 245 6.72 23.70 23.46
CA GLU A 245 5.78 24.14 24.51
C GLU A 245 5.77 25.66 24.67
N ASP A 246 6.95 26.29 24.71
CA ASP A 246 7.11 27.74 24.78
C ASP A 246 6.40 28.48 23.63
N ASN A 247 6.23 27.81 22.48
CA ASN A 247 5.59 28.35 21.28
C ASN A 247 4.23 27.71 20.97
N ARG A 248 3.68 26.85 21.85
CA ARG A 248 2.48 26.04 21.57
C ARG A 248 1.29 26.89 21.14
N THR A 249 0.99 27.96 21.86
CA THR A 249 -0.12 28.87 21.53
C THR A 249 0.06 29.49 20.15
N GLN A 250 1.27 29.96 19.84
CA GLN A 250 1.57 30.52 18.53
C GLN A 250 1.40 29.47 17.42
N ILE A 251 1.85 28.23 17.64
CA ILE A 251 1.67 27.12 16.68
C ILE A 251 0.18 26.85 16.44
N GLN A 252 -0.63 26.81 17.51
CA GLN A 252 -2.07 26.62 17.41
C GLN A 252 -2.75 27.76 16.63
N ASP A 253 -2.35 29.02 16.86
CA ASP A 253 -2.84 30.17 16.10
C ASP A 253 -2.48 30.08 14.61
N TYR A 254 -1.25 29.64 14.28
CA TYR A 254 -0.84 29.41 12.89
C TYR A 254 -1.69 28.32 12.23
N ILE A 255 -1.98 27.22 12.94
CA ILE A 255 -2.84 26.14 12.45
C ILE A 255 -4.26 26.64 12.22
N ALA A 256 -4.85 27.33 13.20
CA ALA A 256 -6.20 27.89 13.10
C ALA A 256 -6.33 28.85 11.91
N ASN A 257 -5.39 29.78 11.76
CA ASN A 257 -5.35 30.71 10.63
C ASN A 257 -5.20 29.98 9.28
N TRP A 258 -4.37 28.94 9.24
CA TRP A 258 -4.20 28.11 8.04
C TRP A 258 -5.50 27.40 7.67
N ILE A 259 -6.20 26.80 8.64
CA ILE A 259 -7.50 26.14 8.46
C ILE A 259 -8.52 27.12 7.89
N THR A 260 -8.67 28.29 8.52
CA THR A 260 -9.60 29.33 8.07
C THR A 260 -9.25 29.80 6.66
N SER A 261 -7.97 29.97 6.33
CA SER A 261 -7.52 30.36 5.00
C SER A 261 -7.92 29.34 3.93
N VAL A 262 -7.67 28.04 4.19
CA VAL A 262 -8.07 26.96 3.28
C VAL A 262 -9.59 26.93 3.09
N GLN A 263 -10.37 27.00 4.17
CA GLN A 263 -11.83 27.00 4.08
C GLN A 263 -12.36 28.21 3.30
N THR A 264 -11.87 29.42 3.65
CA THR A 264 -12.27 30.67 3.02
C THR A 264 -11.99 30.65 1.52
N GLN A 265 -10.80 30.18 1.12
CA GLN A 265 -10.42 30.08 -0.29
C GLN A 265 -11.44 29.31 -1.14
N PHE A 266 -11.97 28.18 -0.64
CA PHE A 266 -12.95 27.39 -1.38
C PHE A 266 -14.37 27.95 -1.23
N ALA A 267 -14.72 28.48 -0.06
CA ALA A 267 -16.03 29.08 0.20
C ALA A 267 -16.26 30.33 -0.66
N ASP A 268 -15.24 31.16 -0.85
CA ASP A 268 -15.32 32.38 -1.66
C ASP A 268 -15.58 32.09 -3.13
N GLN A 269 -15.03 31.00 -3.66
CA GLN A 269 -15.35 30.56 -5.02
C GLN A 269 -16.82 30.16 -5.15
N LEU A 270 -17.38 29.52 -4.13
CA LEU A 270 -18.80 29.16 -4.10
C LEU A 270 -19.68 30.41 -4.03
N ARG A 271 -19.36 31.38 -3.16
CA ARG A 271 -20.15 32.62 -2.97
C ARG A 271 -20.29 33.50 -4.20
N GLN A 272 -19.39 33.37 -5.17
CA GLN A 272 -19.47 34.09 -6.44
C GLN A 272 -20.59 33.57 -7.37
N ASP A 273 -21.22 32.44 -7.03
CA ASP A 273 -22.36 31.86 -7.76
C ASP A 273 -23.68 32.60 -7.44
N PRO A 274 -24.34 33.25 -8.43
CA PRO A 274 -25.62 33.94 -8.26
C PRO A 274 -26.77 33.01 -7.82
N GLY A 275 -26.62 31.69 -8.00
CA GLY A 275 -27.60 30.67 -7.64
C GLY A 275 -27.61 30.27 -6.16
N LEU A 276 -26.75 30.84 -5.31
CA LEU A 276 -26.79 30.64 -3.86
C LEU A 276 -27.91 31.49 -3.24
N ARG A 277 -29.12 30.92 -3.13
CA ARG A 277 -30.18 31.43 -2.26
C ARG A 277 -30.79 30.29 -1.45
N GLY A 278 -30.80 30.43 -0.13
CA GLY A 278 -31.49 29.51 0.78
C GLY A 278 -30.58 28.82 1.81
N GLU A 279 -31.17 27.88 2.54
CA GLU A 279 -30.53 27.09 3.60
C GLU A 279 -29.30 26.32 3.10
N ILE A 280 -28.24 26.36 3.89
CA ILE A 280 -26.88 25.98 3.45
C ILE A 280 -26.73 24.45 3.42
N LEU A 281 -27.27 23.74 4.40
CA LEU A 281 -27.36 22.27 4.50
C LEU A 281 -28.65 21.89 5.22
N GLN A 282 -29.25 20.76 4.83
CA GLN A 282 -30.32 20.12 5.59
C GLN A 282 -30.02 18.61 5.73
N PRO A 283 -29.89 18.07 6.96
CA PRO A 283 -29.78 16.63 7.16
C PRO A 283 -31.00 15.94 6.57
N THR A 284 -30.78 15.02 5.62
CA THR A 284 -31.90 14.34 4.93
C THR A 284 -31.99 12.86 5.31
N THR A 285 -30.93 12.30 5.91
CA THR A 285 -30.84 10.87 6.28
C THR A 285 -30.31 10.59 7.69
N VAL A 286 -30.12 11.62 8.50
CA VAL A 286 -29.55 11.46 9.85
C VAL A 286 -30.55 10.79 10.78
N ILE A 287 -30.09 9.76 11.49
CA ILE A 287 -30.87 9.09 12.56
C ILE A 287 -30.69 9.94 13.82
N THR A 288 -31.72 10.69 14.20
CA THR A 288 -31.60 11.71 15.25
C THR A 288 -32.10 11.21 16.60
N ASP A 289 -31.17 10.88 17.50
CA ASP A 289 -31.37 11.01 18.96
C ASP A 289 -30.75 12.34 19.49
N ASN A 290 -29.82 12.98 18.75
CA ASN A 290 -28.93 14.04 19.26
C ASN A 290 -28.97 15.41 18.50
N GLY A 291 -29.99 15.68 17.68
CA GLY A 291 -30.12 16.96 16.94
C GLY A 291 -29.38 17.02 15.59
N ASP A 292 -29.37 18.19 14.95
CA ASP A 292 -28.70 18.43 13.65
C ASP A 292 -27.16 18.37 13.79
N PRO A 293 -26.45 17.41 13.16
CA PRO A 293 -25.01 17.27 13.29
C PRO A 293 -24.22 18.44 12.70
N PHE A 294 -24.86 19.26 11.87
CA PHE A 294 -24.22 20.41 11.23
C PHE A 294 -24.44 21.72 12.01
N SER A 295 -25.25 21.73 13.09
CA SER A 295 -25.67 22.96 13.77
C SER A 295 -24.50 23.83 14.23
N ASN A 296 -23.45 23.19 14.77
CA ASN A 296 -22.28 23.84 15.36
C ASN A 296 -21.18 24.20 14.34
N LEU A 297 -21.39 23.88 13.06
CA LEU A 297 -20.43 24.21 12.01
C LEU A 297 -20.59 25.66 11.55
N SER A 298 -19.49 26.28 11.12
CA SER A 298 -19.52 27.59 10.46
C SER A 298 -20.28 27.53 9.14
N ASP A 299 -20.80 28.67 8.69
CA ASP A 299 -21.51 28.76 7.41
C ASP A 299 -20.61 28.46 6.22
N GLU A 300 -19.32 28.82 6.30
CA GLU A 300 -18.29 28.42 5.34
C GLU A 300 -18.22 26.90 5.21
N LEU A 301 -18.10 26.21 6.33
CA LEU A 301 -17.95 24.76 6.33
C LEU A 301 -19.23 24.07 5.87
N LYS A 302 -20.40 24.54 6.31
CA LYS A 302 -21.70 24.06 5.80
C LYS A 302 -21.77 24.19 4.28
N LEU A 303 -21.34 25.33 3.73
CA LEU A 303 -21.33 25.58 2.29
C LEU A 303 -20.39 24.60 1.55
N LEU A 304 -19.21 24.36 2.11
CA LEU A 304 -18.23 23.42 1.55
C LEU A 304 -18.72 21.96 1.60
N LEU A 305 -19.49 21.59 2.61
CA LEU A 305 -19.99 20.24 2.83
C LEU A 305 -21.19 19.84 1.96
N ARG A 306 -21.78 20.77 1.20
CA ARG A 306 -22.89 20.48 0.27
C ARG A 306 -22.50 19.48 -0.82
N ALA A 307 -23.43 18.61 -1.19
CA ALA A 307 -23.24 17.64 -2.26
C ALA A 307 -23.02 18.26 -3.65
N ASP A 308 -23.42 19.52 -3.85
CA ASP A 308 -23.20 20.28 -5.08
C ASP A 308 -21.95 21.19 -5.04
N SER A 309 -21.19 21.18 -3.95
CA SER A 309 -19.91 21.91 -3.83
C SER A 309 -18.76 21.08 -4.40
N LEU A 310 -18.63 21.14 -5.73
CA LEU A 310 -17.67 20.34 -6.50
C LEU A 310 -16.64 21.23 -7.19
N PHE A 311 -15.38 20.79 -7.11
CA PHE A 311 -14.21 21.46 -7.67
C PHE A 311 -13.50 20.53 -8.66
N CYS A 312 -12.60 21.09 -9.46
CA CYS A 312 -11.71 20.32 -10.31
C CYS A 312 -10.33 20.98 -10.38
N LEU A 313 -9.37 20.28 -10.98
CA LEU A 313 -8.08 20.87 -11.30
C LEU A 313 -8.27 21.81 -12.50
N ASN A 314 -7.71 23.02 -12.44
CA ASN A 314 -7.68 23.97 -13.55
C ASN A 314 -6.63 23.53 -14.58
N SER A 315 -6.83 22.35 -15.16
CA SER A 315 -5.93 21.78 -16.16
C SER A 315 -6.46 21.97 -17.58
N GLY A 316 -7.72 22.39 -17.72
CA GLY A 316 -8.41 22.50 -19.01
C GLY A 316 -8.63 21.13 -19.66
N SER A 317 -8.52 20.05 -18.88
CA SER A 317 -8.54 18.68 -19.35
C SER A 317 -9.97 18.16 -19.40
N LEU A 318 -10.26 17.36 -20.44
CA LEU A 318 -11.51 16.60 -20.53
C LEU A 318 -11.66 15.54 -19.42
N TYR A 319 -10.57 15.25 -18.70
CA TYR A 319 -10.52 14.28 -17.60
C TYR A 319 -10.66 14.92 -16.22
N ASP A 320 -11.00 16.21 -16.16
CA ASP A 320 -11.19 16.90 -14.89
C ASP A 320 -12.38 16.26 -14.14
N CYS A 321 -12.04 15.42 -13.16
CA CYS A 321 -13.01 14.72 -12.34
C CYS A 321 -13.53 15.68 -11.27
N PRO A 322 -14.85 15.74 -11.01
CA PRO A 322 -15.39 16.49 -9.90
C PRO A 322 -14.84 15.95 -8.57
N LYS A 323 -14.51 16.88 -7.68
CA LYS A 323 -13.98 16.60 -6.35
C LYS A 323 -14.77 17.35 -5.30
N THR A 324 -15.22 16.60 -4.29
CA THR A 324 -15.75 17.14 -3.05
C THR A 324 -14.62 17.74 -2.21
N TYR A 325 -14.96 18.57 -1.23
CA TYR A 325 -13.99 19.19 -0.34
C TYR A 325 -13.14 18.14 0.42
N SER A 326 -13.74 17.09 1.00
CA SER A 326 -12.97 16.00 1.64
C SER A 326 -12.02 15.30 0.67
N SER A 327 -12.44 15.00 -0.56
CA SER A 327 -11.55 14.38 -1.55
C SER A 327 -10.35 15.27 -1.88
N ILE A 328 -10.54 16.60 -1.93
CA ILE A 328 -9.43 17.53 -2.10
C ILE A 328 -8.47 17.41 -0.92
N LEU A 329 -8.98 17.46 0.31
CA LEU A 329 -8.14 17.39 1.51
C LEU A 329 -7.34 16.08 1.54
N ILE A 330 -8.01 14.94 1.36
CA ILE A 330 -7.39 13.59 1.39
C ILE A 330 -6.34 13.46 0.29
N ASN A 331 -6.67 13.81 -0.96
CA ASN A 331 -5.74 13.66 -2.09
C ASN A 331 -4.52 14.58 -1.99
N ASN A 332 -4.60 15.63 -1.19
CA ASN A 332 -3.49 16.56 -0.93
C ASN A 332 -2.82 16.32 0.44
N GLY A 333 -3.19 15.25 1.16
CA GLY A 333 -2.63 14.90 2.47
C GLY A 333 -2.94 15.91 3.57
N LEU A 334 -4.06 16.63 3.46
CA LEU A 334 -4.47 17.72 4.36
C LEU A 334 -5.50 17.27 5.41
N THR A 335 -5.59 15.99 5.73
CA THR A 335 -6.48 15.45 6.79
C THR A 335 -5.70 14.86 7.97
N GLY A 336 -4.38 15.10 8.03
CA GLY A 336 -3.55 14.75 9.18
C GLY A 336 -3.48 13.28 9.64
N PRO A 337 -3.72 12.22 8.83
CA PRO A 337 -3.55 10.86 9.33
C PRO A 337 -2.09 10.62 9.79
N MET A 338 -1.88 9.70 10.73
CA MET A 338 -0.54 9.34 11.27
C MET A 338 0.52 9.09 10.17
N SER A 339 0.11 8.61 8.98
CA SER A 339 1.00 8.44 7.82
C SER A 339 1.47 9.76 7.19
N SER A 340 0.65 10.81 7.19
CA SER A 340 0.99 12.15 6.67
C SER A 340 1.91 12.93 7.61
N LEU A 341 1.88 12.59 8.90
CA LEU A 341 2.68 13.21 9.94
C LEU A 341 3.95 12.44 10.31
N SER A 342 4.23 11.27 9.74
CA SER A 342 5.40 10.44 10.14
C SER A 342 6.53 10.37 9.12
N CYS A 343 6.33 10.84 7.88
CA CYS A 343 7.29 10.65 6.79
C CYS A 343 8.09 11.90 6.47
N TRP A 344 9.20 12.11 7.19
CA TRP A 344 10.09 13.26 7.00
C TRP A 344 11.13 13.12 5.88
N GLU A 345 11.30 11.92 5.33
CA GLU A 345 12.34 11.58 4.34
C GLU A 345 11.96 11.97 2.91
N TYR A 346 10.66 12.17 2.64
CA TYR A 346 10.12 12.44 1.30
C TYR A 346 9.23 13.71 1.29
N LEU A 347 9.68 14.77 1.98
CA LEU A 347 8.96 16.05 1.94
C LEU A 347 9.03 16.66 0.53
N GLY A 348 7.87 16.76 -0.11
CA GLY A 348 7.70 17.43 -1.40
C GLY A 348 7.51 18.93 -1.26
N SER A 349 6.89 19.54 -2.28
CA SER A 349 6.36 20.91 -2.17
C SER A 349 4.95 20.89 -1.56
N PRO A 350 4.54 21.92 -0.80
CA PRO A 350 3.16 22.04 -0.33
C PRO A 350 2.17 21.93 -1.49
N PRO A 351 0.98 21.33 -1.26
CA PRO A 351 -0.04 21.24 -2.30
C PRO A 351 -0.46 22.65 -2.74
N ASN A 352 -0.48 22.88 -4.05
CA ASN A 352 -0.91 24.15 -4.61
C ASN A 352 -2.42 24.14 -4.81
N LEU A 353 -3.14 24.61 -3.78
CA LEU A 353 -4.60 24.67 -3.77
C LEU A 353 -5.17 25.70 -4.76
N ASN A 354 -4.38 26.66 -5.25
CA ASN A 354 -4.83 27.66 -6.23
C ASN A 354 -5.12 27.05 -7.61
N LYS A 355 -4.64 25.83 -7.87
CA LYS A 355 -4.99 25.09 -9.08
C LYS A 355 -6.39 24.48 -9.01
N LEU A 356 -7.03 24.45 -7.84
CA LEU A 356 -8.34 23.86 -7.68
C LEU A 356 -9.40 24.96 -7.78
N VAL A 357 -10.29 24.80 -8.76
CA VAL A 357 -11.32 25.79 -9.09
C VAL A 357 -12.70 25.18 -8.95
N LEU A 358 -13.70 26.01 -8.66
CA LEU A 358 -15.10 25.61 -8.72
C LEU A 358 -15.40 24.98 -10.08
N TYR A 359 -16.19 23.91 -10.10
CA TYR A 359 -16.60 23.24 -11.33
C TYR A 359 -18.10 23.48 -11.60
N PRO A 360 -18.47 24.54 -12.34
CA PRO A 360 -19.87 24.96 -12.48
C PRO A 360 -20.76 23.91 -13.15
N GLU A 361 -20.22 23.20 -14.15
CA GLU A 361 -20.95 22.15 -14.85
C GLU A 361 -21.27 20.96 -13.93
N ALA A 362 -20.28 20.51 -13.15
CA ALA A 362 -20.50 19.46 -12.16
C ALA A 362 -21.51 19.87 -11.09
N ARG A 363 -21.45 21.12 -10.63
CA ARG A 363 -22.42 21.68 -9.68
C ARG A 363 -23.85 21.70 -10.26
N ALA A 364 -24.02 22.09 -11.52
CA ALA A 364 -25.33 22.08 -12.18
C ALA A 364 -25.90 20.65 -12.30
N VAL A 365 -25.07 19.69 -12.69
CA VAL A 365 -25.44 18.27 -12.75
C VAL A 365 -25.77 17.74 -11.37
N ALA A 366 -24.95 18.01 -10.36
CA ALA A 366 -25.19 17.60 -8.97
C ALA A 366 -26.54 18.13 -8.46
N ARG A 367 -26.86 19.41 -8.68
CA ARG A 367 -28.15 20.00 -8.29
C ARG A 367 -29.33 19.31 -8.97
N MET A 368 -29.22 19.00 -10.26
CA MET A 368 -30.25 18.26 -11.00
C MET A 368 -30.48 16.86 -10.39
N LEU A 369 -29.40 16.12 -10.10
CA LEU A 369 -29.48 14.80 -9.50
C LEU A 369 -30.08 14.87 -8.09
N LEU A 370 -29.60 15.78 -7.23
CA LEU A 370 -30.10 15.97 -5.87
C LEU A 370 -31.59 16.36 -5.85
N LEU A 371 -32.04 17.20 -6.78
CA LEU A 371 -33.44 17.57 -6.92
C LEU A 371 -34.30 16.36 -7.30
N ASN A 372 -33.86 15.56 -8.27
CA ASN A 372 -34.57 14.33 -8.67
C ASN A 372 -34.66 13.31 -7.53
N MET A 373 -33.65 13.27 -6.66
CA MET A 373 -33.64 12.44 -5.45
C MET A 373 -34.48 13.01 -4.29
N GLY A 374 -35.01 14.23 -4.42
CA GLY A 374 -35.76 14.91 -3.38
C GLY A 374 -34.91 15.44 -2.22
N ARG A 375 -33.59 15.66 -2.45
CA ARG A 375 -32.63 16.06 -1.40
C ARG A 375 -31.72 17.23 -1.84
N PRO A 376 -32.28 18.39 -2.20
CA PRO A 376 -31.54 19.48 -2.85
C PRO A 376 -30.40 20.10 -2.01
N ASN A 377 -30.44 19.93 -0.67
CA ASN A 377 -29.47 20.51 0.27
C ASN A 377 -28.69 19.44 1.07
N ALA A 378 -28.60 18.21 0.56
CA ALA A 378 -27.86 17.13 1.21
C ALA A 378 -26.35 17.41 1.27
N SER A 379 -25.67 16.85 2.26
CA SER A 379 -24.21 16.86 2.33
C SER A 379 -23.60 15.78 1.44
N TYR A 380 -22.41 16.03 0.85
CA TYR A 380 -21.69 14.94 0.18
C TYR A 380 -21.25 13.84 1.15
N ILE A 381 -21.19 14.10 2.46
CA ILE A 381 -20.88 13.08 3.48
C ILE A 381 -22.01 12.04 3.49
N GLU A 382 -23.27 12.49 3.51
CA GLU A 382 -24.45 11.62 3.40
C GLU A 382 -24.44 10.85 2.07
N MET A 383 -24.05 11.51 0.98
CA MET A 383 -23.97 10.87 -0.34
C MET A 383 -22.86 9.81 -0.39
N ASN A 384 -21.69 10.10 0.16
CA ASN A 384 -20.54 9.19 0.16
C ASN A 384 -20.72 7.99 1.09
N ALA A 385 -21.61 8.08 2.07
CA ALA A 385 -21.94 6.98 2.97
C ALA A 385 -22.60 5.79 2.25
N VAL A 386 -23.30 6.07 1.15
CA VAL A 386 -23.82 5.06 0.22
C VAL A 386 -22.70 4.41 -0.62
N ARG A 387 -21.44 4.82 -0.39
CA ARG A 387 -20.20 4.29 -1.00
C ARG A 387 -20.34 4.19 -2.53
N SER A 388 -20.02 3.03 -3.09
CA SER A 388 -20.15 2.73 -4.51
C SER A 388 -21.53 2.20 -4.88
N SER A 389 -22.59 2.45 -4.13
CA SER A 389 -23.91 1.85 -4.42
C SER A 389 -24.81 2.71 -5.32
N PHE A 390 -24.30 3.81 -5.90
CA PHE A 390 -25.05 4.56 -6.90
C PHE A 390 -25.01 3.90 -8.28
N GLY A 391 -26.18 3.77 -8.88
CA GLY A 391 -26.38 3.43 -10.28
C GLY A 391 -26.96 4.60 -11.07
N CYS A 392 -26.59 4.71 -12.33
CA CYS A 392 -27.29 5.59 -13.25
C CYS A 392 -28.70 5.04 -13.49
N GLY A 393 -29.72 5.89 -13.32
CA GLY A 393 -31.10 5.52 -13.60
C GLY A 393 -31.46 5.51 -15.09
N ARG A 394 -30.54 5.97 -15.95
CA ARG A 394 -30.73 6.15 -17.40
C ARG A 394 -29.98 5.15 -18.26
N CYS A 395 -28.94 4.51 -17.71
CA CYS A 395 -28.14 3.53 -18.43
C CYS A 395 -27.79 2.35 -17.52
N TYR A 396 -26.91 1.47 -18.00
CA TYR A 396 -26.47 0.26 -17.30
C TYR A 396 -25.30 0.52 -16.34
N GLU A 397 -24.67 1.70 -16.39
CA GLU A 397 -23.52 2.00 -15.53
C GLU A 397 -23.94 2.12 -14.07
N ALA A 398 -23.17 1.46 -13.20
CA ALA A 398 -23.40 1.44 -11.78
C ALA A 398 -22.08 1.31 -11.01
N ASP A 399 -22.15 0.97 -9.72
CA ASP A 399 -21.00 0.88 -8.81
C ASP A 399 -20.24 2.22 -8.61
N MET A 400 -20.96 3.34 -8.71
CA MET A 400 -20.39 4.67 -8.64
C MET A 400 -20.51 5.25 -7.23
N ASN A 401 -19.48 6.01 -6.84
CA ASN A 401 -19.61 6.96 -5.74
C ASN A 401 -20.20 8.28 -6.26
N TRP A 402 -20.50 9.21 -5.36
CA TRP A 402 -21.13 10.47 -5.72
C TRP A 402 -20.36 11.27 -6.79
N GLU A 403 -19.04 11.41 -6.63
CA GLU A 403 -18.19 12.10 -7.62
C GLU A 403 -18.24 11.43 -8.99
N LYS A 404 -18.17 10.10 -9.04
CA LYS A 404 -18.24 9.33 -10.30
C LYS A 404 -19.61 9.45 -10.95
N LEU A 405 -20.69 9.42 -10.18
CA LEU A 405 -22.05 9.59 -10.70
C LEU A 405 -22.24 10.98 -11.33
N VAL A 406 -21.76 12.03 -10.66
CA VAL A 406 -21.81 13.39 -11.24
C VAL A 406 -20.96 13.46 -12.51
N HIS A 407 -19.73 12.92 -12.48
CA HIS A 407 -18.86 12.89 -13.64
C HIS A 407 -19.47 12.13 -14.83
N HIS A 408 -20.16 11.02 -14.56
CA HIS A 408 -20.87 10.20 -15.54
C HIS A 408 -21.87 11.03 -16.35
N TYR A 409 -22.71 11.83 -15.68
CA TYR A 409 -23.68 12.68 -16.35
C TYR A 409 -23.04 13.81 -17.16
N ILE A 410 -21.96 14.43 -16.66
CA ILE A 410 -21.19 15.45 -17.41
C ILE A 410 -20.65 14.85 -18.72
N ARG A 411 -20.01 13.70 -18.61
CA ARG A 411 -19.44 12.92 -19.72
C ARG A 411 -20.48 12.58 -20.78
N HIS A 412 -21.67 12.09 -20.37
CA HIS A 412 -22.75 11.77 -21.32
C HIS A 412 -23.33 13.01 -21.99
N LYS A 413 -23.50 14.11 -21.25
CA LYS A 413 -23.93 15.39 -21.81
C LYS A 413 -22.95 15.90 -22.88
N LYS A 414 -21.66 15.85 -22.57
CA LYS A 414 -20.61 16.24 -23.52
C LYS A 414 -20.58 15.32 -24.74
N LEU A 415 -20.62 14.01 -24.55
CA LEU A 415 -20.68 13.05 -25.65
C LEU A 415 -21.87 13.33 -26.56
N TYR A 416 -23.05 13.60 -26.00
CA TYR A 416 -24.21 13.93 -26.79
C TYR A 416 -23.98 15.20 -27.61
N SER A 417 -23.46 16.28 -27.01
CA SER A 417 -23.10 17.51 -27.73
C SER A 417 -22.09 17.26 -28.86
N ASP A 418 -21.04 16.47 -28.62
CA ASP A 418 -20.03 16.15 -29.64
C ASP A 418 -20.64 15.31 -30.79
N ILE A 419 -21.58 14.41 -30.48
CA ILE A 419 -22.35 13.66 -31.50
C ILE A 419 -23.27 14.60 -32.29
N GLN A 420 -23.84 15.61 -31.63
CA GLN A 420 -24.74 16.56 -32.29
C GLN A 420 -24.03 17.34 -33.41
N GLU A 421 -22.72 17.60 -33.29
CA GLU A 421 -21.92 18.25 -34.34
C GLU A 421 -21.86 17.42 -35.64
N GLY A 422 -22.05 16.09 -35.56
CA GLY A 422 -22.02 15.15 -36.68
C GLY A 422 -23.40 14.67 -37.17
N LEU A 423 -24.51 15.25 -36.69
CA LEU A 423 -25.88 14.74 -36.91
C LEU A 423 -26.21 14.49 -38.38
N SER A 424 -25.86 15.43 -39.26
CA SER A 424 -26.21 15.34 -40.68
C SER A 424 -25.65 14.09 -41.33
N GLN A 425 -24.43 13.68 -40.96
CA GLN A 425 -23.80 12.45 -41.46
C GLN A 425 -24.47 11.20 -40.88
N LEU A 426 -24.81 11.21 -39.59
CA LEU A 426 -25.50 10.10 -38.93
C LEU A 426 -26.91 9.89 -39.49
N ALA A 427 -27.63 10.97 -39.79
CA ALA A 427 -28.96 10.92 -40.41
C ALA A 427 -28.91 10.30 -41.81
N ILE A 428 -27.89 10.61 -42.62
CA ILE A 428 -27.67 9.97 -43.94
C ILE A 428 -27.44 8.46 -43.78
N GLU A 429 -26.76 8.04 -42.72
CA GLU A 429 -26.50 6.63 -42.41
C GLU A 429 -27.67 5.94 -41.71
N GLY A 430 -28.79 6.64 -41.49
CA GLY A 430 -29.97 6.13 -40.80
C GLY A 430 -29.77 5.90 -39.30
N ILE A 431 -28.79 6.56 -38.68
CA ILE A 431 -28.43 6.40 -37.28
C ILE A 431 -29.05 7.53 -36.45
N THR A 432 -29.88 7.15 -35.49
CA THR A 432 -30.40 8.06 -34.45
C THR A 432 -29.57 7.93 -33.19
N TYR A 433 -29.35 9.01 -32.44
CA TYR A 433 -28.70 8.96 -31.13
C TYR A 433 -29.40 9.92 -30.16
N ASN A 434 -30.13 9.38 -29.18
CA ASN A 434 -30.93 10.14 -28.22
C ASN A 434 -30.14 10.48 -26.94
N ASP A 435 -30.40 11.66 -26.35
CA ASP A 435 -29.88 12.01 -25.03
C ASP A 435 -30.70 11.33 -23.93
N THR A 436 -30.35 10.08 -23.64
CA THR A 436 -30.97 9.31 -22.55
C THR A 436 -30.73 9.90 -21.17
N HIS A 437 -29.75 10.80 -21.01
CA HIS A 437 -29.37 11.38 -19.71
C HIS A 437 -30.02 12.74 -19.46
N ASN A 438 -30.70 13.31 -20.45
CA ASN A 438 -31.53 14.49 -20.27
C ASN A 438 -32.81 14.13 -19.48
N PRO A 439 -33.10 14.79 -18.35
CA PRO A 439 -34.31 14.53 -17.57
C PRO A 439 -35.61 14.72 -18.36
N ASP A 440 -35.62 15.60 -19.36
CA ASP A 440 -36.82 15.93 -20.15
C ASP A 440 -37.21 14.83 -21.15
N VAL A 441 -36.26 13.96 -21.53
CA VAL A 441 -36.48 12.92 -22.56
C VAL A 441 -37.31 11.75 -22.01
N GLN A 442 -37.18 11.44 -20.72
CA GLN A 442 -37.90 10.36 -20.05
C GLN A 442 -38.25 10.79 -18.61
N PRO A 443 -39.20 11.71 -18.39
CA PRO A 443 -39.45 12.32 -17.08
C PRO A 443 -39.83 11.32 -15.99
N ASP A 444 -40.49 10.20 -16.35
CA ASP A 444 -40.98 9.19 -15.41
C ASP A 444 -39.90 8.22 -14.89
N ARG A 445 -38.71 8.22 -15.50
CA ARG A 445 -37.59 7.35 -15.10
C ARG A 445 -36.66 8.13 -14.16
N PRO A 446 -36.20 7.52 -13.04
CA PRO A 446 -35.30 8.21 -12.11
C PRO A 446 -33.92 8.47 -12.74
N LEU A 447 -33.23 9.50 -12.27
CA LEU A 447 -31.84 9.78 -12.65
C LEU A 447 -30.85 8.92 -11.86
N VAL A 448 -31.21 8.56 -10.63
CA VAL A 448 -30.34 7.83 -9.71
C VAL A 448 -31.06 6.59 -9.21
N ARG A 449 -30.34 5.47 -9.17
CA ARG A 449 -30.80 4.22 -8.55
C ARG A 449 -29.86 3.84 -7.43
N TYR A 450 -30.39 3.26 -6.36
CA TYR A 450 -29.60 2.64 -5.30
C TYR A 450 -29.49 1.15 -5.58
N GLN A 451 -28.29 0.60 -5.52
CA GLN A 451 -28.10 -0.84 -5.49
C GLN A 451 -28.36 -1.39 -4.09
N SER A 452 -28.94 -2.58 -4.00
CA SER A 452 -29.15 -3.27 -2.72
C SER A 452 -27.80 -3.67 -2.13
N VAL A 453 -27.63 -3.38 -0.83
CA VAL A 453 -26.47 -3.79 -0.03
C VAL A 453 -26.45 -5.31 0.20
N GLN A 454 -27.53 -6.04 -0.11
CA GLN A 454 -27.56 -7.49 -0.06
C GLN A 454 -27.05 -8.13 -1.35
N ALA A 455 -25.73 -8.34 -1.39
CA ALA A 455 -25.08 -9.63 -1.61
C ALA A 455 -23.61 -9.38 -1.99
N GLY A 456 -22.70 -10.09 -1.33
CA GLY A 456 -21.34 -10.32 -1.83
C GLY A 456 -21.32 -11.17 -3.11
N GLY A 457 -22.17 -10.85 -4.08
CA GLY A 457 -22.13 -11.36 -5.44
C GLY A 457 -21.46 -10.31 -6.30
N ALA A 458 -20.27 -10.61 -6.81
CA ALA A 458 -19.70 -9.83 -7.89
C ALA A 458 -20.69 -9.78 -9.06
N LEU A 459 -21.37 -8.63 -9.23
CA LEU A 459 -22.40 -8.40 -10.26
C LEU A 459 -21.85 -8.36 -11.69
N PHE A 460 -20.55 -8.61 -11.89
CA PHE A 460 -19.92 -8.73 -13.22
C PHE A 460 -19.59 -10.16 -13.65
N THR A 461 -20.23 -11.16 -13.04
CA THR A 461 -20.16 -12.54 -13.55
C THR A 461 -21.52 -13.01 -14.02
N HIS A 462 -21.99 -12.47 -15.16
CA HIS A 462 -22.93 -13.27 -15.96
C HIS A 462 -22.22 -14.58 -16.35
N PRO A 463 -22.82 -15.76 -16.16
CA PRO A 463 -22.12 -17.06 -16.26
C PRO A 463 -21.54 -17.39 -17.64
N THR A 464 -21.82 -16.59 -18.67
CA THR A 464 -21.53 -16.93 -20.07
C THR A 464 -20.38 -16.15 -20.70
N GLY A 465 -19.91 -15.04 -20.10
CA GLY A 465 -18.83 -14.21 -20.66
C GLY A 465 -19.11 -13.65 -22.07
N ARG A 466 -20.37 -13.64 -22.52
CA ARG A 466 -20.76 -13.28 -23.89
C ARG A 466 -21.32 -11.86 -23.90
N LEU A 467 -20.65 -10.98 -24.64
CA LEU A 467 -21.07 -9.60 -24.84
C LEU A 467 -21.59 -9.41 -26.26
N GLU A 468 -22.54 -8.52 -26.42
CA GLU A 468 -23.08 -8.05 -27.69
C GLU A 468 -22.50 -6.65 -27.97
N ILE A 469 -22.04 -6.40 -29.19
CA ILE A 469 -21.49 -5.10 -29.62
C ILE A 469 -22.53 -4.34 -30.43
N CYS A 470 -22.73 -3.05 -30.11
CA CYS A 470 -23.61 -2.17 -30.88
C CYS A 470 -22.92 -1.71 -32.17
N LYS A 471 -23.47 -2.10 -33.33
CA LYS A 471 -22.94 -1.71 -34.64
C LYS A 471 -23.26 -0.28 -35.03
N LEU A 472 -24.28 0.32 -34.40
CA LEU A 472 -24.67 1.70 -34.66
C LEU A 472 -23.71 2.67 -33.97
N CYS A 473 -23.37 2.41 -32.70
CA CYS A 473 -22.33 3.17 -32.00
C CYS A 473 -20.94 3.05 -32.65
N ASP A 474 -20.57 1.88 -33.20
CA ASP A 474 -19.27 1.66 -33.87
C ASP A 474 -19.07 2.56 -35.10
N LYS A 475 -20.15 3.09 -35.68
CA LYS A 475 -20.10 4.06 -36.80
C LYS A 475 -19.94 5.51 -36.33
N ILE A 476 -20.20 5.79 -35.06
CA ILE A 476 -20.11 7.13 -34.49
C ILE A 476 -18.66 7.42 -34.12
N ARG A 477 -17.98 8.21 -34.96
CA ARG A 477 -16.52 8.46 -34.84
C ARG A 477 -16.06 9.05 -33.51
N VAL A 478 -16.95 9.78 -32.82
CA VAL A 478 -16.66 10.39 -31.52
C VAL A 478 -16.57 9.33 -30.40
N ILE A 479 -17.31 8.24 -30.53
CA ILE A 479 -17.25 7.12 -29.57
C ILE A 479 -15.95 6.36 -29.83
N ARG A 480 -15.01 6.44 -28.88
CA ARG A 480 -13.69 5.82 -29.01
C ARG A 480 -13.74 4.41 -28.44
N GLY A 481 -14.11 3.43 -29.24
CA GLY A 481 -14.18 2.02 -28.81
C GLY A 481 -15.55 1.43 -29.08
N LYS A 482 -15.84 0.28 -28.46
CA LYS A 482 -17.04 -0.49 -28.75
C LYS A 482 -17.98 -0.53 -27.55
N VAL A 483 -19.22 -0.11 -27.77
CA VAL A 483 -20.30 -0.32 -26.79
C VAL A 483 -20.63 -1.81 -26.77
N ALA A 484 -20.13 -2.51 -25.75
CA ALA A 484 -20.28 -3.94 -25.56
C ALA A 484 -21.03 -4.23 -24.26
N LEU A 485 -22.18 -4.90 -24.36
CA LEU A 485 -23.09 -5.12 -23.23
C LEU A 485 -23.61 -6.56 -23.23
N PRO A 486 -24.03 -7.11 -22.08
CA PRO A 486 -24.82 -8.33 -22.10
C PRO A 486 -26.12 -8.09 -22.87
N LYS A 487 -26.69 -9.19 -23.39
CA LYS A 487 -27.77 -9.12 -24.37
C LYS A 487 -29.01 -8.33 -23.88
N PRO A 488 -29.50 -8.49 -22.64
CA PRO A 488 -30.64 -7.70 -22.15
C PRO A 488 -30.38 -6.19 -22.19
N GLU A 489 -29.22 -5.76 -21.70
CA GLU A 489 -28.80 -4.36 -21.66
C GLU A 489 -28.58 -3.80 -23.08
N MET A 490 -28.07 -4.62 -24.01
CA MET A 490 -27.95 -4.24 -25.42
C MET A 490 -29.32 -3.98 -26.07
N MET A 491 -30.34 -4.80 -25.77
CA MET A 491 -31.69 -4.57 -26.32
C MET A 491 -32.26 -3.24 -25.80
N GLN A 492 -32.09 -2.98 -24.50
CA GLN A 492 -32.54 -1.72 -23.90
C GLN A 492 -31.76 -0.52 -24.45
N HIS A 493 -30.45 -0.64 -24.64
CA HIS A 493 -29.60 0.39 -25.24
C HIS A 493 -30.06 0.74 -26.67
N LEU A 494 -30.31 -0.27 -27.52
CA LEU A 494 -30.78 -0.04 -28.90
C LEU A 494 -32.15 0.64 -28.94
N LEU A 495 -33.02 0.33 -27.98
CA LEU A 495 -34.31 1.00 -27.85
C LEU A 495 -34.14 2.46 -27.38
N ASP A 496 -33.43 2.70 -26.29
CA ASP A 496 -33.36 4.02 -25.65
C ASP A 496 -32.47 5.00 -26.43
N VAL A 497 -31.31 4.54 -26.92
CA VAL A 497 -30.32 5.39 -27.60
C VAL A 497 -30.61 5.50 -29.09
N HIS A 498 -31.03 4.41 -29.74
CA HIS A 498 -31.18 4.36 -31.20
C HIS A 498 -32.64 4.24 -31.68
N SER A 499 -33.63 4.24 -30.78
CA SER A 499 -35.06 4.10 -31.11
C SER A 499 -35.42 2.81 -31.87
N ILE A 500 -34.66 1.73 -31.67
CA ILE A 500 -34.85 0.45 -32.37
C ILE A 500 -35.72 -0.49 -31.52
N ILE A 501 -36.98 -0.66 -31.91
CA ILE A 501 -37.95 -1.54 -31.22
C ILE A 501 -37.69 -3.02 -31.48
N GLN A 502 -37.22 -3.37 -32.69
CA GLN A 502 -36.94 -4.75 -33.10
C GLN A 502 -35.48 -4.90 -33.56
N PRO A 503 -34.53 -5.07 -32.62
CA PRO A 503 -33.13 -5.29 -32.93
C PRO A 503 -32.87 -6.55 -33.79
N LYS A 504 -32.05 -6.42 -34.84
CA LYS A 504 -31.64 -7.52 -35.71
C LYS A 504 -30.15 -7.82 -35.54
N VAL A 505 -29.83 -9.12 -35.42
CA VAL A 505 -28.45 -9.61 -35.34
C VAL A 505 -27.71 -9.31 -36.65
N ASN A 506 -26.44 -8.91 -36.57
CA ASN A 506 -25.55 -8.48 -37.66
C ASN A 506 -25.95 -7.19 -38.38
N GLU A 507 -27.14 -6.64 -38.13
CA GLU A 507 -27.56 -5.31 -38.60
C GLU A 507 -27.34 -4.27 -37.51
N HIS A 508 -27.92 -4.48 -36.32
CA HIS A 508 -27.86 -3.54 -35.19
C HIS A 508 -26.84 -3.95 -34.12
N TYR A 509 -26.66 -5.25 -33.89
CA TYR A 509 -25.71 -5.76 -32.90
C TYR A 509 -25.14 -7.14 -33.32
N HIS A 510 -24.02 -7.54 -32.73
CA HIS A 510 -23.50 -8.91 -32.90
C HIS A 510 -22.77 -9.41 -31.65
N GLY A 511 -22.80 -10.73 -31.43
CA GLY A 511 -22.19 -11.35 -30.25
C GLY A 511 -20.70 -11.59 -30.41
N VAL A 512 -19.96 -11.51 -29.30
CA VAL A 512 -18.52 -11.82 -29.20
C VAL A 512 -18.27 -12.67 -27.95
N THR A 513 -17.45 -13.70 -28.10
CA THR A 513 -16.97 -14.55 -26.98
C THR A 513 -15.66 -14.00 -26.42
N GLN A 514 -15.52 -13.98 -25.09
CA GLN A 514 -14.41 -13.42 -24.28
C GLN A 514 -12.98 -13.98 -24.52
N LYS A 515 -12.69 -14.59 -25.68
CA LYS A 515 -11.34 -15.08 -26.02
C LYS A 515 -10.40 -14.00 -26.59
N LEU A 516 -10.84 -12.74 -26.67
CA LEU A 516 -9.98 -11.58 -26.92
C LEU A 516 -9.72 -10.84 -25.60
N ALA A 517 -9.10 -11.54 -24.65
CA ALA A 517 -8.62 -10.92 -23.42
C ALA A 517 -7.29 -10.23 -23.72
N GLY A 518 -7.35 -8.93 -23.98
CA GLY A 518 -6.15 -8.16 -24.19
C GLY A 518 -6.38 -6.69 -24.49
N PHE A 519 -7.30 -6.01 -23.82
CA PHE A 519 -7.20 -4.57 -23.52
C PHE A 519 -8.32 -4.22 -22.54
N TRP A 520 -7.96 -3.74 -21.36
CA TRP A 520 -8.91 -3.11 -20.44
C TRP A 520 -8.47 -1.65 -20.38
N GLY A 521 -9.23 -0.78 -21.04
CA GLY A 521 -9.00 0.65 -21.02
C GLY A 521 -10.33 1.37 -20.97
N SER A 522 -10.31 2.60 -20.51
CA SER A 522 -11.42 3.53 -20.68
C SER A 522 -11.09 4.47 -21.82
N ASP A 523 -12.08 4.81 -22.65
CA ASP A 523 -11.88 5.76 -23.73
C ASP A 523 -11.67 7.19 -23.23
N ALA A 524 -11.50 8.14 -24.14
CA ALA A 524 -11.32 9.55 -23.79
C ALA A 524 -12.49 10.13 -22.96
N TYR A 525 -13.61 9.39 -22.89
CA TYR A 525 -14.76 9.72 -22.10
C TYR A 525 -14.90 8.82 -20.88
N GLY A 526 -14.23 7.68 -20.74
CA GLY A 526 -14.44 6.75 -19.62
C GLY A 526 -15.15 5.43 -19.97
N PHE A 527 -15.59 5.22 -21.22
CA PHE A 527 -16.34 4.00 -21.59
C PHE A 527 -15.40 2.81 -21.51
N PRO A 528 -15.85 1.65 -20.98
CA PRO A 528 -15.10 0.42 -21.12
C PRO A 528 -14.82 0.18 -22.61
N ILE A 529 -13.57 0.35 -23.03
CA ILE A 529 -13.11 -0.09 -24.34
C ILE A 529 -12.85 -1.58 -24.22
N PHE A 530 -13.58 -2.33 -25.04
CA PHE A 530 -13.21 -3.68 -25.45
C PHE A 530 -12.56 -3.66 -26.83
#